data_AF-A0A7D9L6W8-F1
#
_entry.id   AF-A0A7D9L6W8-F1
#
_cell.length_a   1.000
_cell.length_b   1.000
_cell.length_c   1.000
_cell.angle_alpha   90.00
_cell.angle_beta   90.00
_cell.angle_gamma   90.00
#
_symmetry.space_group_name_H-M   'P 1'
#
loop_
_entity.id
_entity.type
_entity.pdbx_description
1 polymer ?
#
loop_
_entity_poly.entity_id
_entity_poly.type
_entity_poly.pdbx_seq_one_letter_code
_entity_poly.pdbx_strand_id
1 'polypeptide(L)'
;MGEEGGGKEDKDELTCIHWGYLNVLQLHDVSGKKIKHPHWHTFWTDLCGSTLRFYKDTSLPGNNNAFPPATMIGPRPESQVKYAFFSLRNGSLKDYDATENSPKLSRKNKMGRKHVLQIVLANFSVYFLQAPTMSAFYRWRTKLQSGIDHAYASEVHTIIAIYVFILTLENVSPSA
;
A
#
# COMPACT_ATOMS: atom_id res chain seq x y z
N MET A 1 -42.45 24.65 5.48
CA MET A 1 -41.23 25.47 5.57
C MET A 1 -40.45 24.96 6.78
N GLY A 2 -39.32 24.29 6.70
CA GLY A 2 -38.50 23.79 5.59
C GLY A 2 -37.53 22.79 6.23
N GLU A 3 -37.29 21.69 5.55
CA GLU A 3 -36.23 20.71 5.89
C GLU A 3 -34.88 21.30 5.49
N GLU A 4 -33.90 21.30 6.40
CA GLU A 4 -32.46 21.21 6.09
C GLU A 4 -31.84 20.53 7.33
N GLY A 5 -31.11 19.42 7.24
CA GLY A 5 -30.12 19.08 6.23
C GLY A 5 -28.76 19.11 6.91
N GLY A 6 -28.23 17.95 7.29
CA GLY A 6 -26.97 17.89 8.02
C GLY A 6 -26.58 16.47 8.41
N GLY A 7 -26.67 15.54 7.47
CA GLY A 7 -25.92 14.30 7.58
C GLY A 7 -24.44 14.68 7.74
N LYS A 8 -23.91 14.48 8.95
CA LYS A 8 -22.48 14.30 9.14
C LYS A 8 -22.14 13.05 8.36
N GLU A 9 -21.79 13.22 7.09
CA GLU A 9 -20.90 12.29 6.43
C GLU A 9 -19.73 12.11 7.39
N ASP A 10 -19.62 10.93 7.97
CA ASP A 10 -18.37 10.42 8.50
C ASP A 10 -17.37 10.47 7.34
N LYS A 11 -16.75 11.63 7.19
CA LYS A 11 -15.43 11.73 6.59
C LYS A 11 -14.55 10.94 7.53
N ASP A 12 -14.53 9.62 7.35
CA ASP A 12 -13.46 8.77 7.85
C ASP A 12 -12.17 9.49 7.46
N GLU A 13 -11.61 10.16 8.46
CA GLU A 13 -10.43 10.96 8.31
C GLU A 13 -9.34 9.94 7.96
N LEU A 14 -9.09 9.80 6.65
CA LEU A 14 -8.04 8.96 6.07
C LEU A 14 -6.70 9.56 6.50
N THR A 15 -6.42 9.48 7.79
CA THR A 15 -5.20 9.96 8.41
C THR A 15 -4.04 9.22 7.78
N CYS A 16 -3.07 9.99 7.28
CA CYS A 16 -1.86 9.41 6.76
C CYS A 16 -1.16 8.66 7.90
N ILE A 17 -1.11 7.33 7.78
CA ILE A 17 -0.65 6.44 8.85
C ILE A 17 0.88 6.45 8.90
N HIS A 18 1.53 6.55 7.74
CA HIS A 18 2.99 6.54 7.61
C HIS A 18 3.46 7.03 6.24
N TRP A 19 4.68 7.57 6.17
CA TRP A 19 5.29 8.01 4.92
C TRP A 19 6.82 7.96 4.99
N GLY A 20 7.45 7.99 3.81
CA GLY A 20 8.91 7.97 3.67
C GLY A 20 9.37 7.45 2.32
N TYR A 21 10.66 7.61 2.04
CA TYR A 21 11.25 7.05 0.82
C TYR A 21 11.45 5.54 0.92
N LEU A 22 11.00 4.83 -0.12
CA LEU A 22 11.24 3.41 -0.31
C LEU A 22 11.85 3.18 -1.69
N ASN A 23 12.79 2.24 -1.75
CA ASN A 23 13.21 1.64 -3.01
C ASN A 23 12.20 0.55 -3.36
N VAL A 24 11.66 0.58 -4.57
CA VAL A 24 10.61 -0.35 -5.02
C VAL A 24 11.03 -1.09 -6.27
N LEU A 25 10.82 -2.40 -6.28
CA LEU A 25 10.97 -3.27 -7.45
C LEU A 25 9.64 -3.95 -7.73
N GLN A 26 9.10 -3.76 -8.93
CA GLN A 26 7.90 -4.45 -9.40
C GLN A 26 8.30 -5.66 -10.25
N LEU A 27 7.70 -6.83 -10.00
CA LEU A 27 7.96 -8.03 -10.81
C LEU A 27 6.87 -8.36 -11.81
N HIS A 28 5.62 -8.12 -11.45
CA HIS A 28 4.48 -8.34 -12.33
C HIS A 28 3.82 -6.98 -12.58
N ASP A 29 3.48 -6.73 -13.84
CA ASP A 29 2.66 -5.58 -14.18
C ASP A 29 1.23 -5.72 -13.63
N VAL A 30 0.41 -4.68 -13.80
CA VAL A 30 -0.98 -4.66 -13.33
C VAL A 30 -1.86 -5.75 -13.97
N SER A 31 -1.42 -6.36 -15.07
CA SER A 31 -2.08 -7.48 -15.73
C SER A 31 -1.58 -8.85 -15.26
N GLY A 32 -0.68 -8.88 -14.26
CA GLY A 32 -0.06 -10.09 -13.75
C GLY A 32 1.07 -10.63 -14.62
N LYS A 33 1.46 -9.94 -15.70
CA LYS A 33 2.53 -10.39 -16.58
C LYS A 33 3.89 -10.05 -16.00
N LYS A 34 4.83 -10.98 -16.13
CA LYS A 34 6.20 -10.80 -15.65
C LYS A 34 6.93 -9.71 -16.44
N ILE A 35 7.50 -8.74 -15.72
CA ILE A 35 8.35 -7.70 -16.26
C ILE A 35 9.70 -8.32 -16.65
N LYS A 36 10.12 -8.12 -17.91
CA LYS A 36 11.36 -8.71 -18.45
C LYS A 36 12.62 -8.19 -17.77
N HIS A 37 12.68 -6.89 -17.52
CA HIS A 37 13.81 -6.21 -16.90
C HIS A 37 13.32 -5.35 -15.74
N PRO A 38 13.04 -5.96 -14.57
CA PRO A 38 12.56 -5.21 -13.43
C PRO A 38 13.74 -4.43 -12.81
N HIS A 39 13.51 -3.14 -12.54
CA HIS A 39 14.49 -2.21 -11.97
C HIS A 39 13.98 -1.64 -10.66
N TRP A 40 14.91 -1.37 -9.75
CA TRP A 40 14.64 -0.69 -8.49
C TRP A 40 14.53 0.80 -8.74
N HIS A 41 13.48 1.43 -8.21
CA HIS A 41 13.25 2.85 -8.28
C HIS A 41 12.95 3.42 -6.89
N THR A 42 13.51 4.59 -6.59
CA THR A 42 13.17 5.32 -5.36
C THR A 42 11.84 6.04 -5.54
N PHE A 43 10.91 5.84 -4.62
CA PHE A 43 9.64 6.57 -4.56
C PHE A 43 9.47 7.23 -3.21
N TRP A 44 8.88 8.42 -3.23
CA TRP A 44 8.20 8.92 -2.04
C TRP A 44 6.94 8.08 -1.85
N THR A 45 6.83 7.42 -0.70
CA THR A 45 5.73 6.52 -0.40
C THR A 45 4.96 7.04 0.78
N ASP A 46 3.64 6.97 0.71
CA ASP A 46 2.79 7.14 1.87
C ASP A 46 1.71 6.06 1.93
N LEU A 47 1.23 5.82 3.15
CA LEU A 47 0.19 4.87 3.49
C LEU A 47 -0.95 5.64 4.15
N CYS A 48 -2.11 5.61 3.52
CA CYS A 48 -3.30 6.36 3.92
C CYS A 48 -4.47 5.37 4.04
N GLY A 49 -4.90 5.08 5.28
CA GLY A 49 -5.78 3.95 5.55
C GLY A 49 -5.18 2.63 5.06
N SER A 50 -5.91 1.95 4.17
CA SER A 50 -5.48 0.72 3.51
C SER A 50 -4.93 0.95 2.09
N THR A 51 -4.57 2.18 1.72
CA THR A 51 -4.06 2.52 0.38
C THR A 51 -2.58 2.90 0.44
N LEU A 52 -1.73 2.16 -0.27
CA LEU A 52 -0.32 2.49 -0.46
C LEU A 52 -0.15 3.29 -1.76
N ARG A 53 0.56 4.41 -1.68
CA ARG A 53 0.71 5.34 -2.82
C ARG A 53 2.18 5.64 -3.06
N PHE A 54 2.58 5.53 -4.32
CA PHE A 54 3.92 5.84 -4.80
C PHE A 54 3.89 7.12 -5.62
N TYR A 55 4.79 8.04 -5.26
CA TYR A 55 5.03 9.28 -5.96
C TYR A 55 6.46 9.31 -6.46
N LYS A 56 6.62 9.66 -7.73
CA LYS A 56 7.92 9.97 -8.31
C LYS A 56 8.30 11.38 -7.87
N ASP A 57 9.47 11.52 -7.29
CA ASP A 57 10.04 12.82 -6.95
C ASP A 57 10.90 13.33 -8.13
N THR A 58 10.47 14.40 -8.78
CA THR A 58 11.18 15.01 -9.91
C THR A 58 12.42 15.78 -9.49
N SER A 59 12.60 16.07 -8.20
CA SER A 59 13.81 16.69 -7.66
C SER A 59 14.97 15.67 -7.56
N LEU A 60 14.67 14.37 -7.61
CA LEU A 60 15.67 13.31 -7.65
C LEU A 60 16.07 12.94 -9.08
N PRO A 61 17.33 12.51 -9.30
CA PRO A 61 17.76 11.98 -10.59
C PRO A 61 16.89 10.80 -11.04
N GLY A 62 16.52 10.76 -12.32
CA GLY A 62 15.51 9.83 -12.86
C GLY A 62 15.82 8.33 -12.74
N ASN A 63 17.07 7.95 -12.42
CA ASN A 63 17.47 6.57 -12.19
C ASN A 63 18.24 6.43 -10.86
N ASN A 64 17.69 6.99 -9.78
CA ASN A 64 18.30 6.87 -8.48
C ASN A 64 17.77 5.65 -7.72
N ASN A 65 18.70 4.76 -7.40
CA ASN A 65 18.50 3.57 -6.60
C ASN A 65 19.12 3.72 -5.19
N ALA A 66 19.59 4.93 -4.88
CA ALA A 66 20.03 5.35 -3.57
C ALA A 66 18.91 6.13 -2.88
N PHE A 67 18.79 5.90 -1.56
CA PHE A 67 17.90 6.70 -0.74
C PHE A 67 18.38 8.15 -0.69
N PRO A 68 17.46 9.13 -0.73
CA PRO A 68 17.82 10.51 -0.46
C PRO A 68 18.33 10.67 0.98
N PRO A 69 19.03 11.77 1.29
CA PRO A 69 19.50 12.05 2.64
C PRO A 69 18.36 11.97 3.66
N ALA A 70 18.64 11.45 4.85
CA ALA A 70 17.65 11.31 5.92
C ALA A 70 17.08 12.65 6.40
N THR A 71 17.75 13.76 6.11
CA THR A 71 17.28 15.13 6.37
C THR A 71 16.18 15.59 5.42
N MET A 72 15.98 14.90 4.30
CA MET A 72 14.93 15.22 3.35
C MET A 72 13.58 14.71 3.87
N ILE A 73 12.71 15.64 4.23
CA ILE A 73 11.38 15.35 4.82
C ILE A 73 10.40 14.79 3.78
N GLY A 74 10.71 14.94 2.49
CA GLY A 74 9.90 14.48 1.36
C GLY A 74 9.98 15.46 0.19
N PRO A 75 9.42 15.10 -0.97
CA PRO A 75 9.30 15.99 -2.11
C PRO A 75 8.32 17.13 -1.83
N ARG A 76 8.58 18.32 -2.37
CA ARG A 76 7.57 19.40 -2.37
C ARG A 76 6.37 19.00 -3.24
N PRO A 77 5.14 19.48 -2.97
CA PRO A 77 3.95 19.11 -3.74
C PRO A 77 4.11 19.25 -5.26
N GLU A 78 4.76 20.32 -5.71
CA GLU A 78 5.05 20.61 -7.12
C GLU A 78 6.04 19.61 -7.77
N SER A 79 6.81 18.89 -6.97
CA SER A 79 7.78 17.87 -7.42
C SER A 79 7.25 16.44 -7.29
N GLN A 80 5.99 16.27 -6.85
CA GLN A 80 5.36 14.96 -6.66
C GLN A 80 4.52 14.56 -7.87
N VAL A 81 4.96 13.53 -8.59
CA VAL A 81 4.20 12.95 -9.69
C VAL A 81 3.60 11.62 -9.25
N LYS A 82 2.27 11.50 -9.30
CA LYS A 82 1.55 10.26 -8.98
C LYS A 82 2.03 9.12 -9.89
N TYR A 83 2.50 8.02 -9.31
CA TYR A 83 2.99 6.87 -10.05
C TYR A 83 2.05 5.66 -9.95
N ALA A 84 1.79 5.16 -8.75
CA ALA A 84 0.93 3.99 -8.55
C ALA A 84 0.24 4.06 -7.19
N PHE A 85 -1.04 3.67 -7.16
CA PHE A 85 -1.92 3.77 -6.01
C PHE A 85 -2.66 2.45 -5.94
N PHE A 86 -2.54 1.74 -4.83
CA PHE A 86 -3.20 0.44 -4.72
C PHE A 86 -3.71 0.17 -3.31
N SER A 87 -4.87 -0.49 -3.28
CA SER A 87 -5.46 -1.01 -2.06
C SER A 87 -4.66 -2.21 -1.58
N LEU A 88 -4.45 -2.26 -0.26
CA LEU A 88 -3.86 -3.37 0.47
C LEU A 88 -4.88 -4.47 0.79
N ARG A 89 -6.16 -4.29 0.40
CA ARG A 89 -7.20 -5.29 0.59
C ARG A 89 -6.79 -6.63 -0.03
N ASN A 90 -6.96 -7.71 0.72
CA ASN A 90 -6.56 -9.07 0.34
C ASN A 90 -5.09 -9.18 -0.08
N GLY A 91 -4.25 -8.22 0.34
CA GLY A 91 -2.82 -8.25 0.16
C GLY A 91 -2.16 -9.19 1.16
N SER A 92 -0.96 -9.66 0.84
CA SER A 92 -0.11 -10.39 1.77
C SER A 92 1.27 -9.75 1.86
N LEU A 93 1.79 -9.68 3.08
CA LEU A 93 3.10 -9.12 3.38
C LEU A 93 4.02 -10.22 3.90
N LYS A 94 5.26 -10.26 3.39
CA LYS A 94 6.29 -11.19 3.84
C LYS A 94 7.61 -10.48 3.98
N ASP A 95 8.38 -10.88 4.99
CA ASP A 95 9.77 -10.45 5.11
C ASP A 95 10.56 -11.18 4.02
N TYR A 96 11.23 -10.41 3.16
CA TYR A 96 12.04 -11.00 2.11
C TYR A 96 13.45 -11.19 2.64
N ASP A 97 13.78 -12.44 2.95
CA ASP A 97 15.16 -12.82 3.18
C ASP A 97 15.84 -13.19 1.86
N ALA A 98 16.86 -12.42 1.50
CA ALA A 98 17.62 -12.62 0.27
C ALA A 98 18.41 -13.94 0.28
N THR A 99 18.64 -14.52 1.47
CA THR A 99 19.50 -15.68 1.66
C THR A 99 18.84 -17.04 1.44
N GLU A 100 17.55 -17.23 1.72
CA GLU A 100 17.01 -18.61 1.78
C GLU A 100 15.90 -18.99 0.79
N ASN A 101 14.93 -18.16 0.42
CA ASN A 101 13.80 -18.66 -0.39
C ASN A 101 13.20 -17.59 -1.32
N SER A 102 14.03 -17.04 -2.19
CA SER A 102 13.63 -15.93 -3.03
C SER A 102 12.97 -16.36 -4.34
N PRO A 103 11.87 -15.69 -4.78
CA PRO A 103 11.41 -15.76 -6.17
C PRO A 103 12.59 -15.51 -7.11
N LYS A 104 12.55 -16.04 -8.35
CA LYS A 104 13.62 -15.99 -9.36
C LYS A 104 13.99 -14.56 -9.82
N LEU A 105 14.39 -13.69 -8.89
CA LEU A 105 15.07 -12.42 -9.14
C LEU A 105 16.44 -12.74 -9.72
N SER A 106 16.84 -11.99 -10.74
CA SER A 106 18.19 -12.12 -11.29
C SER A 106 19.22 -11.83 -10.19
N ARG A 107 20.43 -12.41 -10.31
CA ARG A 107 21.53 -12.20 -9.36
C ARG A 107 21.81 -10.70 -9.14
N LYS A 108 21.64 -9.86 -10.17
CA LYS A 108 21.78 -8.39 -10.10
C LYS A 108 20.73 -7.71 -9.22
N ASN A 109 19.50 -8.23 -9.21
CA ASN A 109 18.41 -7.69 -8.39
C ASN A 109 18.40 -8.28 -6.96
N LYS A 110 19.06 -9.42 -6.74
CA LYS A 110 19.23 -10.07 -5.43
C LYS A 110 20.39 -9.52 -4.60
N MET A 111 21.49 -9.10 -5.21
CA MET A 111 22.73 -8.83 -4.46
C MET A 111 22.57 -7.73 -3.40
N GLY A 112 22.77 -8.12 -2.14
CA GLY A 112 23.16 -7.23 -1.04
C GLY A 112 22.07 -6.37 -0.41
N ARG A 113 20.81 -6.47 -0.84
CA ARG A 113 19.73 -5.65 -0.28
C ARG A 113 19.19 -6.25 1.01
N LYS A 114 19.39 -5.52 2.10
CA LYS A 114 18.81 -5.78 3.41
C LYS A 114 17.49 -5.00 3.54
N HIS A 115 16.68 -5.38 4.53
CA HIS A 115 15.50 -4.60 4.94
C HIS A 115 14.43 -4.53 3.84
N VAL A 116 14.13 -5.68 3.23
CA VAL A 116 13.20 -5.79 2.11
C VAL A 116 11.92 -6.50 2.54
N LEU A 117 10.79 -5.89 2.23
CA LEU A 117 9.45 -6.49 2.36
C LEU A 117 8.98 -6.91 0.97
N GLN A 118 8.35 -8.07 0.87
CA GLN A 118 7.57 -8.46 -0.29
C GLN A 118 6.09 -8.21 0.01
N ILE A 119 5.43 -7.50 -0.90
CA ILE A 119 3.97 -7.37 -0.90
C ILE A 119 3.40 -7.99 -2.16
N VAL A 120 2.37 -8.83 -1.99
CA VAL A 120 1.56 -9.37 -3.08
C VAL A 120 0.16 -8.79 -2.93
N LEU A 121 -0.31 -8.11 -3.96
CA LEU A 121 -1.63 -7.49 -3.99
C LEU A 121 -2.70 -8.47 -4.50
N ALA A 122 -3.98 -8.14 -4.29
CA ALA A 122 -5.10 -8.97 -4.73
C ALA A 122 -5.12 -9.26 -6.24
N ASN A 123 -4.58 -8.35 -7.06
CA ASN A 123 -4.43 -8.53 -8.50
C ASN A 123 -3.18 -9.33 -8.89
N PHE A 124 -2.55 -10.04 -7.95
CA PHE A 124 -1.31 -10.81 -8.13
C PHE A 124 -0.08 -9.98 -8.52
N SER A 125 -0.15 -8.65 -8.43
CA SER A 125 1.02 -7.78 -8.57
C SER A 125 1.96 -7.99 -7.39
N VAL A 126 3.24 -8.20 -7.69
CA VAL A 126 4.28 -8.43 -6.67
C VAL A 126 5.24 -7.26 -6.67
N TYR A 127 5.38 -6.63 -5.50
CA TYR A 127 6.34 -5.56 -5.25
C TYR A 127 7.30 -5.95 -4.13
N PHE A 128 8.55 -5.51 -4.26
CA PHE A 128 9.54 -5.54 -3.20
C PHE A 128 9.81 -4.12 -2.75
N LEU A 129 9.73 -3.88 -1.45
CA LEU A 129 9.88 -2.58 -0.81
C LEU A 129 11.11 -2.64 0.09
N GLN A 130 12.17 -1.94 -0.28
CA GLN A 130 13.37 -1.82 0.53
C GLN A 130 13.31 -0.53 1.34
N ALA A 131 13.49 -0.64 2.65
CA ALA A 131 13.62 0.50 3.55
C ALA A 131 15.10 0.92 3.71
N PRO A 132 15.37 2.21 4.03
CA PRO A 132 16.73 2.72 4.18
C PRO A 132 17.49 2.16 5.39
N THR A 133 16.76 1.76 6.44
CA THR A 133 17.34 1.25 7.69
C THR A 133 16.48 0.13 8.25
N MET A 134 17.05 -0.69 9.15
CA MET A 134 16.31 -1.73 9.88
C MET A 134 15.14 -1.16 10.68
N SER A 135 15.32 0.00 11.32
CA SER A 135 14.25 0.67 12.06
C SER A 135 13.11 1.12 11.16
N ALA A 136 13.42 1.69 9.99
CA ALA A 136 12.40 2.06 9.01
C ALA A 136 11.67 0.81 8.48
N PHE A 137 12.39 -0.29 8.25
CA PHE A 137 11.81 -1.55 7.83
C PHE A 137 10.76 -2.08 8.80
N TYR A 138 11.06 -2.17 10.10
CA TYR A 138 10.09 -2.66 11.08
C TYR A 138 8.88 -1.72 11.19
N ARG A 139 9.08 -0.40 11.10
CA ARG A 139 7.97 0.56 11.06
C ARG A 139 7.07 0.33 9.85
N TRP A 140 7.65 0.26 8.65
CA TRP A 140 6.91 -0.02 7.42
C TRP A 140 6.19 -1.36 7.48
N ARG A 141 6.84 -2.42 7.98
CA ARG A 141 6.25 -3.74 8.16
C ARG A 141 4.99 -3.68 9.03
N THR A 142 5.10 -3.09 10.22
CA THR A 142 3.98 -2.97 11.16
C THR A 142 2.84 -2.13 10.57
N LYS A 143 3.15 -1.01 9.91
CA LYS A 143 2.13 -0.12 9.35
C LYS A 143 1.43 -0.73 8.13
N LEU A 144 2.16 -1.39 7.24
CA LEU A 144 1.58 -2.11 6.11
C LEU A 144 0.69 -3.27 6.57
N GLN A 145 1.15 -4.06 7.56
CA GLN A 145 0.33 -5.14 8.12
C GLN A 145 -0.95 -4.59 8.73
N SER A 146 -0.86 -3.53 9.54
CA SER A 146 -2.04 -2.86 10.10
C SER A 146 -2.99 -2.32 9.02
N GLY A 147 -2.46 -1.82 7.89
CA GLY A 147 -3.26 -1.38 6.74
C GLY A 147 -3.99 -2.53 6.04
N ILE A 148 -3.38 -3.72 5.96
CA ILE A 148 -4.01 -4.94 5.44
C ILE A 148 -5.11 -5.40 6.39
N ASP A 149 -4.83 -5.49 7.70
CA ASP A 149 -5.77 -5.95 8.71
C ASP A 149 -6.99 -5.01 8.80
N HIS A 150 -6.78 -3.69 8.69
CA HIS A 150 -7.87 -2.71 8.64
C HIS A 150 -8.75 -2.90 7.38
N ALA A 151 -8.14 -3.16 6.22
CA ALA A 151 -8.91 -3.41 5.00
C ALA A 151 -9.84 -4.61 5.15
N TYR A 152 -9.36 -5.65 5.84
CA TYR A 152 -10.13 -6.86 6.13
C TYR A 152 -11.28 -6.59 7.11
N ALA A 153 -11.02 -5.87 8.22
CA ALA A 153 -12.05 -5.56 9.21
C ALA A 153 -13.20 -4.70 8.63
N SER A 154 -12.88 -3.73 7.77
CA SER A 154 -13.88 -2.90 7.07
C SER A 154 -14.81 -3.74 6.18
N GLU A 155 -14.28 -4.77 5.53
CA GLU A 155 -15.07 -5.70 4.72
C GLU A 155 -16.04 -6.52 5.57
N VAL A 156 -15.59 -7.05 6.70
CA VAL A 156 -16.45 -7.81 7.62
C VAL A 156 -17.59 -6.94 8.16
N HIS A 157 -17.30 -5.70 8.58
CA HIS A 157 -18.34 -4.79 9.05
C HIS A 157 -19.36 -4.47 7.95
N THR A 158 -18.91 -4.29 6.70
CA THR A 158 -19.82 -4.05 5.57
C THR A 158 -20.73 -5.24 5.32
N ILE A 159 -20.20 -6.46 5.35
CA ILE A 159 -20.98 -7.70 5.14
C ILE A 159 -22.01 -7.86 6.27
N ILE A 160 -21.62 -7.66 7.52
CA ILE A 160 -22.53 -7.74 8.66
C ILE A 160 -23.65 -6.69 8.53
N ALA A 161 -23.30 -5.44 8.17
CA ALA A 161 -24.29 -4.38 7.99
C ALA A 161 -25.31 -4.71 6.89
N ILE A 162 -24.86 -5.26 5.76
CA ILE A 162 -25.74 -5.73 4.69
C ILE A 162 -26.64 -6.87 5.18
N TYR A 163 -26.08 -7.85 5.90
CA TYR A 163 -26.85 -8.99 6.40
C TYR A 163 -27.92 -8.55 7.41
N VAL A 164 -27.58 -7.65 8.34
CA VAL A 164 -28.53 -7.06 9.28
C VAL A 164 -29.62 -6.27 8.55
N PHE A 165 -29.25 -5.50 7.53
CA PHE A 165 -30.22 -4.75 6.72
C PHE A 165 -31.20 -5.68 6.00
N ILE A 166 -30.71 -6.75 5.36
CA ILE A 166 -31.55 -7.75 4.68
C ILE A 166 -32.49 -8.44 5.68
N LEU A 167 -31.98 -8.91 6.82
CA LEU A 167 -32.82 -9.52 7.86
C LEU A 167 -33.86 -8.54 8.43
N THR A 168 -33.53 -7.26 8.50
CA THR A 168 -34.49 -6.23 8.94
C THR A 168 -35.59 -6.04 7.89
N LEU A 169 -35.28 -6.08 6.59
CA LEU A 169 -36.27 -5.98 5.53
C LEU A 169 -37.16 -7.24 5.44
N GLU A 170 -36.61 -8.43 5.64
CA GLU A 170 -37.37 -9.69 5.61
C GLU A 170 -38.35 -9.81 6.79
N ASN A 171 -38.02 -9.25 7.96
CA ASN A 171 -38.92 -9.19 9.12
C ASN A 171 -40.01 -8.10 9.01
N VAL A 172 -40.02 -7.31 7.93
CA VAL A 172 -41.03 -6.26 7.68
C VAL A 172 -42.07 -6.71 6.64
N SER A 173 -42.17 -8.01 6.34
CA SER A 173 -43.34 -8.52 5.61
C SER A 173 -44.58 -8.48 6.53
N PRO A 174 -45.60 -7.66 6.22
CA PRO A 174 -46.76 -7.53 7.08
C PRO A 174 -47.58 -8.82 7.05
N SER A 175 -48.01 -9.26 8.22
CA SER A 175 -49.12 -10.21 8.34
C SER A 175 -50.30 -9.65 7.55
N ALA A 176 -50.62 -10.32 6.43
CA ALA A 176 -51.87 -10.14 5.69
C ALA A 176 -53.07 -10.57 6.53
#